data_AF-A0A0C5VRP2-F1
#
_entry.id   AF-A0A0C5VRP2-F1
#
_cell.length_a   1.000
_cell.length_b   1.000
_cell.length_c   1.000
_cell.angle_alpha   90.00
_cell.angle_beta   90.00
_cell.angle_gamma   90.00
#
_symmetry.space_group_name_H-M   'P 1'
#
loop_
_entity.id
_entity.type
_entity.pdbx_description
1 polymer ?
#
loop_
_entity_poly.entity_id
_entity_poly.type
_entity_poly.pdbx_seq_one_letter_code
_entity_poly.pdbx_strand_id
1 'polypeptide(L)' 'MKSEYSKLAFDKGIDFDNYILEKKGVRLEFEWTNWLEWEIFGSIETLQELSEKYDFQLSLEEDS' A
#
# COMPACT_ATOMS: atom_id res chain seq x y z
N MET A 1 8.39 0.13 -14.24
CA MET A 1 9.10 -1.02 -13.65
C MET A 1 9.06 -0.77 -12.16
N LYS A 2 8.23 -1.51 -11.41
CA LYS A 2 8.11 -1.32 -9.96
C LYS A 2 9.51 -1.52 -9.37
N SER A 3 10.02 -0.51 -8.67
CA SER A 3 11.26 -0.65 -7.94
C SER A 3 10.98 -1.56 -6.75
N GLU A 4 11.24 -2.86 -6.90
CA GLU A 4 11.05 -3.86 -5.84
C GLU A 4 11.83 -3.54 -4.56
N TYR A 5 12.69 -2.52 -4.56
CA TYR A 5 13.45 -2.07 -3.41
C TYR A 5 13.60 -0.54 -3.40
N SER A 6 13.13 0.10 -2.31
CA SER A 6 13.53 1.47 -1.98
C SER A 6 15.05 1.52 -1.80
N LYS A 7 15.71 2.58 -2.30
CA LYS A 7 17.16 2.78 -2.05
C LYS A 7 17.49 2.97 -0.57
N LEU A 8 16.48 3.22 0.25
CA LEU A 8 16.55 3.38 1.70
C LEU A 8 16.14 2.11 2.45
N ALA A 9 15.82 1.00 1.75
CA ALA A 9 15.51 -0.28 2.38
C ALA A 9 16.71 -0.74 3.22
N PHE A 10 16.63 -0.45 4.52
CA PHE A 10 17.67 -0.74 5.51
C PHE A 10 17.74 -2.24 5.84
N ASP A 11 16.79 -3.05 5.35
CA ASP A 11 16.75 -4.48 5.57
C ASP A 11 16.95 -5.25 4.26
N LYS A 12 18.15 -5.81 4.10
CA LYS A 12 18.49 -6.76 3.01
C LYS A 12 17.90 -8.16 3.23
N GLY A 13 16.76 -8.26 3.91
CA GLY A 13 16.18 -9.53 4.34
C GLY A 13 14.66 -9.54 4.43
N ILE A 14 13.97 -8.53 3.90
CA ILE A 14 12.52 -8.62 3.71
C ILE A 14 12.24 -9.18 2.32
N ASP A 15 11.35 -10.17 2.26
CA ASP A 15 10.76 -10.59 1.02
C ASP A 15 9.70 -9.57 0.63
N PHE A 16 9.77 -9.08 -0.60
CA PHE A 16 8.70 -8.30 -1.18
C PHE A 16 7.45 -9.18 -1.28
N ASP A 17 6.35 -8.76 -0.67
CA ASP A 17 5.06 -9.39 -0.89
C ASP A 17 4.01 -8.38 -1.32
N ASN A 18 3.12 -8.87 -2.16
CA ASN A 18 2.07 -8.09 -2.79
C ASN A 18 0.77 -8.89 -2.75
N TYR A 19 -0.27 -8.27 -2.23
CA TYR A 19 -1.63 -8.83 -2.22
C TYR A 19 -2.58 -7.94 -2.99
N ILE A 20 -3.35 -8.54 -3.89
CA ILE A 20 -4.40 -7.87 -4.65
C ILE A 20 -5.75 -8.40 -4.18
N LEU A 21 -6.60 -7.49 -3.70
CA LEU A 21 -8.00 -7.79 -3.40
C LEU A 21 -8.87 -7.12 -4.45
N GLU A 22 -9.65 -7.92 -5.17
CA GLU A 22 -10.56 -7.42 -6.20
C GLU A 22 -11.99 -7.90 -5.96
N LYS A 23 -12.94 -6.96 -5.96
CA LYS A 23 -14.37 -7.26 -5.85
C LYS A 23 -15.20 -6.24 -6.59
N LYS A 24 -16.03 -6.71 -7.54
CA LYS A 24 -17.00 -5.88 -8.28
C LYS A 24 -16.36 -4.62 -8.92
N GLY A 25 -15.15 -4.75 -9.46
CA GLY A 25 -14.43 -3.64 -10.10
C GLY A 25 -13.68 -2.71 -9.15
N VAL A 26 -13.81 -2.90 -7.83
CA VAL A 26 -12.92 -2.26 -6.84
C VAL A 26 -11.68 -3.12 -6.67
N ARG A 27 -10.52 -2.50 -6.81
CA ARG A 27 -9.21 -3.13 -6.64
C ARG A 27 -8.44 -2.40 -5.55
N LEU A 28 -7.95 -3.17 -4.58
CA LEU A 28 -6.99 -2.73 -3.58
C LEU A 28 -5.72 -3.53 -3.75
N GLU A 29 -4.59 -2.85 -3.69
CA GLU A 29 -3.27 -3.45 -3.73
C GLU A 29 -2.53 -3.10 -2.45
N PHE A 30 -2.01 -4.13 -1.80
CA PHE A 30 -1.25 -4.02 -0.57
C PHE A 30 0.17 -4.43 -0.89
N GLU A 31 1.09 -3.52 -0.61
CA GLU A 31 2.52 -3.74 -0.82
C GLU A 31 3.22 -3.55 0.51
N TRP A 32 4.15 -4.45 0.83
CA TRP A 32 5.15 -4.18 1.85
C TRP A 32 6.53 -4.31 1.24
N THR A 33 7.32 -3.26 1.43
CA THR A 33 8.71 -3.20 0.96
C THR A 33 9.70 -3.03 2.12
N ASN A 34 9.20 -2.92 3.36
CA ASN A 34 9.97 -2.86 4.59
C ASN A 34 9.14 -3.42 5.78
N TRP A 35 9.80 -3.67 6.92
CA TRP A 35 9.16 -4.33 8.08
C TRP A 35 8.25 -3.40 8.90
N LEU A 36 8.31 -2.10 8.64
CA LEU A 36 7.77 -1.05 9.52
C LEU A 36 6.52 -0.40 8.94
N GLU A 37 6.40 -0.33 7.62
CA GLU A 37 5.39 0.46 6.91
C GLU A 37 4.70 -0.39 5.84
N TRP A 38 3.37 -0.23 5.75
CA TRP A 38 2.52 -0.91 4.79
C TRP A 38 1.91 0.14 3.86
N GLU A 39 1.92 -0.14 2.57
CA GLU A 39 1.32 0.74 1.56
C GLU A 39 0.03 0.10 1.01
N ILE A 40 -1.02 0.90 0.92
CA ILE A 40 -2.31 0.48 0.35
C ILE A 40 -2.64 1.40 -0.81
N PHE A 41 -2.76 0.83 -1.99
CA PHE A 41 -3.14 1.52 -3.22
C PHE A 41 -4.58 1.18 -3.58
N GLY A 42 -5.33 2.20 -3.99
CA GLY A 42 -6.75 2.08 -4.33
C GLY A 42 -7.32 3.39 -4.85
N SER A 43 -8.59 3.39 -5.23
CA SER A 43 -9.28 4.65 -5.51
C SER A 43 -9.39 5.50 -4.24
N ILE A 44 -9.37 6.82 -4.38
CA ILE A 44 -9.48 7.74 -3.24
C ILE A 44 -10.75 7.47 -2.45
N GLU A 45 -11.87 7.21 -3.14
CA GLU A 45 -13.16 6.91 -2.51
C GLU A 45 -13.06 5.65 -1.65
N THR A 46 -12.42 4.60 -2.17
CA THR A 46 -12.25 3.33 -1.43
C THR A 46 -11.36 3.52 -0.21
N LEU A 47 -10.25 4.26 -0.34
CA LEU A 47 -9.33 4.51 0.77
C LEU A 47 -9.97 5.39 1.85
N GLN A 48 -10.77 6.38 1.46
CA GLN A 48 -11.56 7.21 2.38
C GLN A 48 -12.58 6.36 3.15
N GLU A 49 -13.37 5.52 2.46
CA GLU A 49 -14.32 4.61 3.10
C GLU A 49 -13.63 3.68 4.12
N LEU A 50 -12.44 3.17 3.80
CA LEU A 50 -11.67 2.34 4.72
C LEU A 50 -11.20 3.13 5.94
N SER A 51 -10.71 4.36 5.75
CA SER A 51 -10.24 5.22 6.84
C SER A 51 -11.34 5.56 7.82
N GLU A 52 -12.54 5.87 7.33
CA GLU A 52 -13.71 6.14 8.17
C GLU A 52 -14.19 4.88 8.90
N LYS A 53 -14.17 3.73 8.21
CA LYS A 53 -14.65 2.46 8.77
C LYS A 53 -13.74 1.91 9.87
N TYR A 54 -12.44 2.06 9.73
CA TYR A 54 -11.44 1.47 10.64
C TYR A 54 -10.73 2.51 11.50
N ASP A 55 -11.15 3.77 11.45
CA ASP A 55 -10.67 4.88 12.29
C ASP A 55 -9.14 5.06 12.23
N PHE A 56 -8.62 5.24 11.02
CA PHE A 56 -7.22 5.59 10.80
C PHE A 56 -7.07 6.86 9.97
N GLN A 57 -5.93 7.54 10.11
CA GLN A 57 -5.63 8.73 9.34
C GLN A 57 -5.12 8.36 7.95
N LEU A 58 -5.79 8.86 6.91
CA LEU A 58 -5.33 8.70 5.53
C LEU A 58 -4.34 9.82 5.17
N SER A 59 -3.13 9.43 4.75
CA SER A 59 -2.16 10.31 4.08
C SER A 59 -2.03 9.85 2.63
N LEU A 60 -2.30 10.75 1.70
CA LEU A 60 -2.11 10.49 0.27
C LEU A 60 -0.69 10.89 -0.11
N GLU A 61 0.12 9.94 -0.54
CA GLU A 61 1.39 10.24 -1.22
C GLU A 61 1.15 10.20 -2.74
N GLU A 62 1.61 11.24 -3.44
CA GLU A 62 1.63 11.25 -4.90
C GLU A 62 2.96 10.64 -5.38
N ASP A 63 2.88 9.60 -6.22
CA ASP A 63 4.06 9.05 -6.90
C ASP A 63 4.81 10.18 -7.63
N SER A 64 6.03 10.48 -7.16
CA SER A 64 6.92 11.54 -7.69
C SER A 64 7.75 11.08 -8.87
#